data_AF-A0A7S2GIA5-F1
#
_entry.id   AF-A0A7S2GIA5-F1
#
_cell.length_a   1.000
_cell.length_b   1.000
_cell.length_c   1.000
_cell.angle_alpha   90.00
_cell.angle_beta   90.00
_cell.angle_gamma   90.00
#
_symmetry.space_group_name_H-M   'P 1'
#
loop_
_entity.id
_entity.type
_entity.pdbx_description
1 polymer ?
#
loop_
_entity_poly.entity_id
_entity_poly.type
_entity_poly.pdbx_seq_one_letter_code
_entity_poly.pdbx_strand_id
1 'polypeptide(L)'
;RPTFDAFEGVVQAVNRRSTPSFIAIQAHEHWERMRVEELLVEAGLRGGAIALVVALVCMALILRNVRVAMLAILHVGVIGLSSAGTLQWMGWQLGFIEALCIIVVIGFSVDFVAHIAIAYEGANGRREEKTVQ
;
A
#
# COMPACT_ATOMS: atom_id res chain seq x y z
N ARG A 1 12.06 -13.39 -14.25
CA ARG A 1 13.25 -14.08 -13.66
C ARG A 1 13.48 -15.35 -14.49
N PRO A 2 14.71 -15.64 -14.97
CA PRO A 2 14.90 -16.55 -16.11
C PRO A 2 14.41 -17.99 -15.87
N THR A 3 14.53 -18.53 -14.66
CA THR A 3 14.07 -19.89 -14.33
C THR A 3 12.56 -19.97 -14.11
N PHE A 4 11.96 -18.97 -13.46
CA PHE A 4 10.51 -18.92 -13.24
C PHE A 4 9.76 -18.78 -14.57
N ASP A 5 10.19 -17.81 -15.39
CA ASP A 5 9.58 -17.53 -16.70
C ASP A 5 9.68 -18.75 -17.63
N ALA A 6 10.76 -19.53 -17.53
CA ALA A 6 10.93 -20.77 -18.28
C ALA A 6 9.93 -21.87 -17.88
N PHE A 7 9.77 -22.12 -16.57
CA PHE A 7 8.83 -23.14 -16.08
C PHE A 7 7.37 -22.74 -16.32
N GLU A 8 7.03 -21.46 -16.11
CA GLU A 8 5.69 -20.94 -16.43
C GLU A 8 5.40 -21.06 -17.94
N GLY A 9 6.40 -20.79 -18.79
CA GLY A 9 6.31 -20.98 -20.24
C GLY A 9 6.07 -22.44 -20.64
N VAL A 10 6.68 -23.41 -19.95
CA VAL A 10 6.44 -24.84 -20.18
C VAL A 10 5.01 -25.22 -19.81
N VAL A 11 4.52 -24.77 -18.65
CA VAL A 11 3.14 -25.04 -18.22
C VAL A 11 2.11 -24.42 -19.16
N GLN A 12 2.34 -23.19 -19.61
CA GLN A 12 1.49 -22.53 -20.61
C GLN A 12 1.54 -23.25 -21.97
N ALA A 13 2.71 -23.73 -22.39
CA ALA A 13 2.84 -24.51 -23.63
C ALA A 13 2.11 -25.85 -23.56
N VAL A 14 2.10 -26.51 -22.40
CA VAL A 14 1.32 -27.73 -22.15
C VAL A 14 -0.17 -27.41 -22.16
N ASN A 15 -0.62 -26.39 -21.42
CA ASN A 15 -2.03 -25.97 -21.36
C ASN A 15 -2.59 -25.58 -22.73
N ARG A 16 -1.78 -24.96 -23.59
CA ARG A 16 -2.19 -24.60 -24.96
C ARG A 16 -2.36 -25.82 -25.88
N ARG A 17 -1.71 -26.94 -25.55
CA ARG A 17 -1.77 -28.20 -26.31
C ARG A 17 -2.80 -29.20 -25.75
N SER A 18 -3.31 -28.96 -24.55
CA SER A 18 -4.28 -29.84 -23.87
C SER A 18 -5.72 -29.54 -24.28
N THR A 19 -6.57 -30.58 -24.27
CA THR A 19 -8.03 -30.47 -24.44
C THR A 19 -8.66 -29.68 -23.27
N PRO A 20 -9.84 -29.05 -23.44
CA PRO A 20 -10.46 -28.20 -22.41
C PRO A 20 -10.69 -28.87 -21.04
N SER A 21 -10.66 -30.20 -20.99
CA SER A 21 -10.85 -31.00 -19.78
C SER A 21 -9.59 -31.22 -18.96
N PHE A 22 -8.40 -30.86 -19.44
CA PHE A 22 -7.13 -31.08 -18.73
C PHE A 22 -6.29 -29.80 -18.68
N ILE A 23 -5.95 -29.37 -17.45
CA ILE A 23 -5.14 -28.18 -17.18
C ILE A 23 -3.96 -28.59 -16.29
N ALA A 24 -2.75 -28.31 -16.76
CA ALA A 24 -1.53 -28.38 -15.98
C ALA A 24 -1.44 -27.17 -15.03
N ILE A 25 -1.19 -27.46 -13.75
CA ILE A 25 -0.97 -26.48 -12.68
C ILE A 25 0.36 -26.78 -11.98
N GLN A 26 0.99 -25.75 -11.44
CA GLN A 26 2.15 -25.90 -10.56
C GLN A 26 1.67 -25.95 -9.11
N ALA A 27 1.84 -27.09 -8.45
CA ALA A 27 1.30 -27.36 -7.11
C ALA A 27 2.36 -27.29 -5.99
N HIS A 28 3.61 -26.94 -6.31
CA HIS A 28 4.68 -26.91 -5.33
C HIS A 28 4.60 -25.63 -4.47
N GLU A 29 4.72 -25.76 -3.14
CA GLU A 29 4.57 -24.67 -2.17
C GLU A 29 5.46 -23.46 -2.47
N HIS A 30 6.71 -23.70 -2.89
CA HIS A 30 7.62 -22.61 -3.23
C HIS A 30 7.16 -21.79 -4.45
N TRP A 31 6.42 -22.40 -5.37
CA TRP A 31 5.83 -21.71 -6.52
C TRP A 31 4.70 -20.79 -6.08
N GLU A 32 3.86 -21.27 -5.18
CA GLU A 32 2.78 -20.49 -4.58
C GLU A 32 3.33 -19.29 -3.82
N ARG A 33 4.34 -19.50 -2.96
CA ARG A 33 4.99 -18.41 -2.21
C ARG A 33 5.62 -17.37 -3.11
N MET A 34 6.39 -17.77 -4.13
CA MET A 34 6.99 -16.82 -5.08
C MET A 34 5.92 -15.96 -5.77
N ARG A 35 4.82 -16.58 -6.21
CA ARG A 35 3.74 -15.86 -6.89
C ARG A 35 3.04 -14.87 -5.96
N VAL A 36 2.82 -15.25 -4.70
CA VAL A 36 2.24 -14.36 -3.69
C VAL A 36 3.17 -13.18 -3.38
N GLU A 37 4.47 -13.43 -3.22
CA GLU A 37 5.49 -12.37 -3.00
C GLU A 37 5.55 -11.36 -4.16
N GLU A 38 5.49 -11.84 -5.41
CA GLU A 38 5.50 -10.96 -6.58
C GLU A 38 4.24 -10.10 -6.67
N LEU A 39 3.07 -10.73 -6.49
CA LEU A 39 1.79 -10.03 -6.50
C LEU A 39 1.71 -8.98 -5.40
N LEU A 40 2.27 -9.24 -4.21
CA LEU A 40 2.32 -8.26 -3.13
C LEU A 40 3.16 -7.04 -3.44
N VAL A 41 4.35 -7.21 -4.03
CA VAL A 41 5.21 -6.07 -4.36
C VAL A 41 4.54 -5.20 -5.41
N GLU A 42 3.96 -5.83 -6.44
CA GLU A 42 3.24 -5.12 -7.50
C GLU A 42 1.97 -4.44 -6.96
N ALA A 43 1.18 -5.15 -6.16
CA ALA A 43 -0.02 -4.60 -5.52
C ALA A 43 0.30 -3.54 -4.47
N GLY A 44 1.42 -3.66 -3.74
CA GLY A 44 1.87 -2.67 -2.76
C GLY A 44 2.31 -1.38 -3.43
N LEU A 45 3.05 -1.45 -4.54
CA LEU A 45 3.45 -0.27 -5.31
C LEU A 45 2.23 0.40 -5.98
N ARG A 46 1.37 -0.38 -6.65
CA ARG A 46 0.15 0.15 -7.29
C ARG A 46 -0.84 0.67 -6.27
N GLY A 47 -1.12 -0.10 -5.23
CA GLY A 47 -2.02 0.23 -4.14
C GLY A 47 -1.54 1.47 -3.38
N GLY A 48 -0.25 1.55 -3.08
CA GLY A 48 0.36 2.74 -2.46
C GLY A 48 0.23 3.99 -3.32
N ALA A 49 0.47 3.88 -4.63
CA ALA A 49 0.29 5.01 -5.56
C ALA A 49 -1.17 5.46 -5.65
N ILE A 50 -2.13 4.52 -5.74
CA ILE A 50 -3.56 4.84 -5.75
C ILE A 50 -3.99 5.46 -4.43
N ALA A 51 -3.55 4.91 -3.30
CA ALA A 51 -3.85 5.43 -1.97
C ALA A 51 -3.33 6.86 -1.79
N LEU A 52 -2.14 7.18 -2.30
CA LEU A 52 -1.58 8.53 -2.28
C LEU A 52 -2.47 9.52 -3.07
N VAL A 53 -2.91 9.13 -4.26
CA VAL A 53 -3.79 9.98 -5.09
C VAL A 53 -5.14 10.18 -4.40
N VAL A 54 -5.75 9.11 -3.88
CA VAL A 54 -7.05 9.18 -3.20
C VAL A 54 -6.94 10.03 -1.93
N ALA A 55 -5.89 9.87 -1.13
CA ALA A 55 -5.66 10.69 0.07
C ALA A 55 -5.50 12.18 -0.28
N LEU A 56 -4.77 12.50 -1.36
CA LEU A 56 -4.62 13.86 -1.84
C LEU A 56 -5.97 14.47 -2.26
N VAL A 57 -6.79 13.71 -3.00
CA VAL A 57 -8.12 14.15 -3.42
C VAL A 57 -9.05 14.34 -2.22
N CYS A 58 -9.11 13.39 -1.29
CA CYS A 58 -9.92 13.50 -0.07
C CYS A 58 -9.54 14.74 0.75
N MET A 59 -8.25 14.96 1.00
CA MET A 59 -7.79 16.12 1.78
C MET A 59 -8.02 17.44 1.06
N ALA A 60 -7.88 17.47 -0.28
CA ALA A 60 -8.19 18.65 -1.08
C ALA A 60 -9.68 19.01 -1.04
N LEU A 61 -10.57 18.01 -1.07
CA LEU A 61 -12.02 18.19 -0.96
C LEU A 61 -12.42 18.71 0.42
N ILE A 62 -11.78 18.21 1.47
CA ILE A 62 -12.11 18.60 2.86
C ILE A 62 -11.65 20.02 3.15
N LEU A 63 -10.36 20.34 2.93
CA LEU A 63 -9.78 21.57 3.51
C LEU A 63 -9.74 22.81 2.60
N ARG A 64 -10.11 22.68 1.31
CA ARG A 64 -10.19 23.77 0.31
C ARG A 64 -8.97 24.73 0.30
N ASN A 65 -7.80 24.27 0.77
CA ASN A 65 -6.63 25.10 1.07
C ASN A 65 -5.31 24.39 0.74
N VAL A 66 -4.52 25.00 -0.14
CA VAL A 66 -3.29 24.45 -0.75
C VAL A 66 -2.19 24.16 0.28
N ARG A 67 -2.14 24.90 1.39
CA ARG A 67 -1.12 24.68 2.44
C ARG A 67 -1.26 23.33 3.14
N VAL A 68 -2.48 22.84 3.29
CA VAL A 68 -2.74 21.56 3.96
C VAL A 68 -2.46 20.40 3.01
N ALA A 69 -2.70 20.58 1.70
CA ALA A 69 -2.34 19.58 0.69
C ALA A 69 -0.83 19.28 0.67
N MET A 70 0.03 20.29 0.82
CA MET A 70 1.48 20.09 0.94
C MET A 70 1.88 19.33 2.20
N LEU A 71 1.24 19.63 3.34
CA LEU A 71 1.45 18.89 4.59
C LEU A 71 1.01 17.43 4.46
N ALA A 72 -0.10 17.16 3.77
CA ALA A 72 -0.60 15.80 3.55
C ALA A 72 0.38 14.95 2.70
N ILE A 73 0.96 15.51 1.63
CA ILE A 73 1.96 14.81 0.80
C ILE A 73 3.19 14.46 1.63
N LEU A 74 3.68 15.41 2.42
CA LEU A 74 4.79 15.18 3.34
C LEU A 74 4.46 14.08 4.35
N HIS A 75 3.25 14.11 4.91
CA HIS A 75 2.81 13.15 5.92
C HIS A 75 2.75 11.72 5.37
N VAL A 76 2.20 11.52 4.18
CA VAL A 76 2.12 10.19 3.54
C VAL A 76 3.51 9.67 3.20
N GLY A 77 4.40 10.52 2.68
CA GLY A 77 5.79 10.15 2.39
C GLY A 77 6.57 9.75 3.65
N VAL A 78 6.44 10.52 4.72
CA VAL A 78 7.11 10.25 6.00
C VAL A 78 6.59 8.98 6.66
N ILE A 79 5.27 8.74 6.66
CA ILE A 79 4.70 7.51 7.22
C ILE A 79 5.16 6.30 6.41
N GLY A 80 5.06 6.34 5.07
CA GLY A 80 5.48 5.22 4.23
C GLY A 80 6.96 4.87 4.42
N LEU A 81 7.83 5.87 4.45
CA LEU A 81 9.26 5.67 4.67
C LEU A 81 9.57 5.18 6.09
N SER A 82 8.88 5.70 7.11
CA SER A 82 9.09 5.30 8.51
C SER A 82 8.60 3.88 8.77
N SER A 83 7.45 3.48 8.21
CA SER A 83 6.93 2.11 8.33
C SER A 83 7.83 1.09 7.65
N ALA A 84 8.28 1.36 6.42
CA ALA A 84 9.23 0.49 5.72
C ALA A 84 10.61 0.44 6.41
N GLY A 85 11.10 1.60 6.87
CA GLY A 85 12.37 1.73 7.57
C GLY A 85 12.39 1.00 8.91
N THR A 86 11.30 1.03 9.67
CA THR A 86 11.18 0.35 10.97
C THR A 86 11.26 -1.17 10.81
N LEU A 87 10.62 -1.72 9.77
CA LEU A 87 10.66 -3.16 9.49
C LEU A 87 12.05 -3.62 9.03
N GLN A 88 12.70 -2.84 8.17
CA GLN A 88 14.07 -3.11 7.77
C GLN A 88 15.02 -3.02 8.97
N TRP A 89 14.80 -2.08 9.89
CA TRP A 89 15.66 -1.91 11.07
C TRP A 89 15.47 -3.03 12.10
N MET A 90 14.27 -3.59 12.21
CA MET A 90 14.00 -4.80 12.99
C MET A 90 14.53 -6.09 12.33
N GLY A 91 15.12 -6.00 11.13
CA GLY A 91 15.66 -7.15 10.41
C GLY A 91 14.59 -8.16 9.97
N TRP A 92 13.33 -7.73 9.89
CA TRP A 92 12.23 -8.61 9.53
C TRP A 92 12.21 -8.83 8.01
N GLN A 93 11.96 -10.07 7.58
CA GLN A 93 11.76 -10.36 6.16
C GLN A 93 10.37 -9.89 5.74
N LEU A 94 10.29 -9.17 4.61
CA LEU A 94 9.02 -8.73 4.04
C LEU A 94 8.24 -9.93 3.50
N GLY A 95 7.35 -10.48 4.33
CA GLY A 95 6.36 -11.48 3.95
C GLY A 95 5.00 -10.86 3.61
N PHE A 96 4.04 -11.75 3.30
CA PHE A 96 2.66 -11.37 2.96
C PHE A 96 1.95 -10.64 4.08
N ILE A 97 2.07 -11.15 5.30
CA ILE A 97 1.36 -10.62 6.46
C ILE A 97 1.95 -9.27 6.85
N GLU A 98 3.27 -9.13 6.82
CA GLU A 98 3.97 -7.89 7.11
C GLU A 98 3.59 -6.79 6.12
N ALA A 99 3.57 -7.10 4.82
CA ALA A 99 3.14 -6.17 3.79
C ALA A 99 1.68 -5.70 3.99
N LEU A 100 0.78 -6.62 4.35
CA LEU A 100 -0.62 -6.28 4.66
C LEU A 100 -0.72 -5.37 5.89
N CYS A 101 0.02 -5.68 6.95
CA CYS A 101 0.08 -4.86 8.16
C CYS A 101 0.57 -3.43 7.87
N ILE A 102 1.61 -3.26 7.04
CA ILE A 102 2.11 -1.93 6.65
C ILE A 102 1.00 -1.11 5.99
N ILE A 103 0.28 -1.70 5.03
CA ILE A 103 -0.77 -1.00 4.29
C ILE A 103 -1.89 -0.56 5.24
N VAL A 104 -2.31 -1.43 6.16
CA VAL A 104 -3.35 -1.12 7.15
C VAL A 104 -2.89 -0.01 8.11
N VAL A 105 -1.65 -0.06 8.60
CA VAL A 105 -1.08 0.97 9.49
C VAL A 105 -1.01 2.33 8.79
N ILE A 106 -0.59 2.36 7.52
CA ILE A 106 -0.58 3.59 6.72
C ILE A 106 -2.00 4.15 6.60
N GLY A 107 -2.99 3.31 6.27
CA GLY A 107 -4.39 3.73 6.14
C GLY A 107 -4.96 4.30 7.44
N PHE A 108 -4.72 3.63 8.56
CA PHE A 108 -5.15 4.09 9.88
C PHE A 108 -4.50 5.42 10.28
N SER A 109 -3.23 5.62 9.91
CA SER A 109 -2.52 6.87 10.19
C SER A 109 -3.12 8.07 9.42
N VAL A 110 -3.56 7.85 8.17
CA VAL A 110 -4.19 8.91 7.36
C VAL A 110 -5.58 9.27 7.90
N ASP A 111 -6.36 8.28 8.36
CA ASP A 111 -7.68 8.50 8.97
C ASP A 111 -7.58 9.45 10.18
N PHE A 112 -6.61 9.20 11.06
CA PHE A 112 -6.40 10.04 12.25
C PHE A 112 -6.08 11.49 11.89
N VAL A 113 -5.21 11.72 10.90
CA VAL A 113 -4.87 13.07 10.43
C VAL A 113 -6.08 13.76 9.79
N ALA A 114 -6.89 13.04 9.03
CA ALA A 114 -8.10 13.59 8.41
C ALA A 114 -9.14 14.00 9.47
N HIS A 115 -9.40 13.16 10.48
CA HIS A 115 -10.32 13.50 11.57
C HIS A 115 -9.87 14.73 12.36
N ILE A 116 -8.58 14.85 12.67
CA ILE A 116 -8.03 16.05 13.30
C ILE A 116 -8.16 17.27 12.39
N ALA A 117 -7.92 17.13 11.09
CA ALA A 117 -8.03 18.24 10.14
C ALA A 117 -9.47 18.76 10.03
N ILE A 118 -10.46 17.87 9.98
CA ILE A 118 -11.90 18.22 9.99
C ILE A 118 -12.27 18.90 11.31
N ALA A 119 -11.85 18.35 12.45
CA ALA A 119 -12.09 18.94 13.76
C ALA A 119 -11.45 20.33 13.87
N TYR A 120 -10.25 20.51 13.32
CA TYR A 120 -9.57 21.79 13.25
C TYR A 120 -10.32 22.79 12.37
N GLU A 121 -10.91 22.39 11.25
CA GLU A 121 -11.70 23.30 10.41
C GLU A 121 -13.05 23.65 11.04
N GLY A 122 -13.74 22.67 11.64
CA GLY A 122 -15.04 22.85 12.29
C GLY A 122 -14.99 23.62 13.61
N ALA A 123 -13.85 23.64 14.30
CA ALA A 123 -13.66 24.47 15.48
C ALA A 123 -13.57 25.96 15.08
N ASN A 124 -14.64 26.72 15.29
CA ASN A 124 -14.79 28.15 14.93
C ASN A 124 -13.94 29.12 15.81
N GLY A 125 -12.73 28.72 16.22
CA GLY A 125 -11.84 29.50 17.11
C GLY A 125 -10.63 30.12 16.38
N ARG A 126 -10.25 31.33 16.81
CA ARG A 126 -9.08 32.07 16.30
C ARG A 126 -7.79 31.27 16.61
N ARG A 127 -6.83 31.25 15.68
CA ARG A 127 -5.67 30.32 15.63
C ARG A 127 -4.88 30.09 16.93
N GLU A 128 -4.95 31.00 17.90
CA GLU A 128 -4.24 30.91 19.19
C GLU A 128 -4.96 30.06 20.25
N GLU A 129 -6.26 29.78 20.08
CA GLU A 129 -7.06 29.04 21.08
C GLU A 129 -6.99 27.51 20.88
N LYS A 130 -6.50 27.05 19.72
CA LYS A 130 -6.48 25.62 19.33
C LYS A 130 -5.25 24.85 19.80
N THR A 131 -4.26 25.50 20.39
CA THR A 131 -3.01 24.86 20.86
C THR A 131 -2.99 24.60 22.37
N VAL A 132 -4.03 25.02 23.11
CA VAL A 132 -4.05 25.00 24.59
C VAL A 132 -5.12 24.07 25.18
N GLN A 133 -5.89 23.36 24.35
CA GLN A 133 -6.76 22.25 24.76
C GLN A 133 -6.25 20.94 24.18
#